data_AF-A0A4Z0F5H0-F1
#
_entry.id   AF-A0A4Z0F5H0-F1
#
_cell.length_a   1.000
_cell.length_b   1.000
_cell.length_c   1.000
_cell.angle_alpha   90.00
_cell.angle_beta   90.00
_cell.angle_gamma   90.00
#
_symmetry.space_group_name_H-M   'P 1'
#
loop_
_entity.id
_entity.type
_entity.pdbx_description
1 polymer ?
#
loop_
_entity_poly.entity_id
_entity_poly.type
_entity_poly.pdbx_seq_one_letter_code
_entity_poly.pdbx_strand_id
1 'polypeptide(L)'
;MTTTPWAHLPNARHIDAVLAYINERPRAASRVDWGTEWDVALNVVNSQLADIALPWRRAVRILDSVKPFKNKDADFGVLRSAARYAICALRKWDEAADLLDLPPDVLRTMADLAPEPVKHQAVLLLPWALVRASTAEDQS
;
A
#
# COMPACT_ATOMS: atom_id res chain seq x y z
N MET A 1 -14.38 0.98 -23.84
CA MET A 1 -14.05 0.88 -22.40
C MET A 1 -12.76 0.10 -22.28
N THR A 2 -11.69 0.71 -21.80
CA THR A 2 -10.44 -0.01 -21.52
C THR A 2 -10.57 -0.61 -20.13
N THR A 3 -10.88 -1.90 -20.03
CA THR A 3 -10.96 -2.61 -18.74
C THR A 3 -9.57 -2.70 -18.13
N THR A 4 -9.41 -2.29 -16.87
CA THR A 4 -8.13 -2.37 -16.15
C THR A 4 -7.71 -3.84 -15.99
N PRO A 5 -6.40 -4.16 -15.90
CA PRO A 5 -5.93 -5.54 -15.79
C PRO A 5 -6.47 -6.30 -14.55
N TRP A 6 -6.89 -5.57 -13.51
CA TRP A 6 -7.43 -6.12 -12.26
C TRP A 6 -8.95 -6.09 -12.18
N ALA A 7 -9.67 -5.70 -13.23
CA ALA A 7 -11.13 -5.57 -13.20
C ALA A 7 -11.87 -6.87 -12.84
N HIS A 8 -11.22 -8.02 -12.99
CA HIS A 8 -11.76 -9.33 -12.64
C HIS A 8 -11.54 -9.74 -11.18
N LEU A 9 -10.76 -8.97 -10.41
CA LEU A 9 -10.44 -9.28 -9.02
C LEU A 9 -11.56 -8.80 -8.08
N PRO A 10 -11.82 -9.50 -6.97
CA PRO A 10 -12.82 -9.06 -5.98
C PRO A 10 -12.48 -7.68 -5.39
N ASN A 11 -11.18 -7.40 -5.26
CA ASN A 11 -10.66 -6.14 -4.73
C ASN A 11 -10.47 -5.04 -5.79
N ALA A 12 -11.00 -5.18 -7.01
CA ALA A 12 -10.81 -4.21 -8.09
C ALA A 12 -11.13 -2.77 -7.67
N ARG A 13 -12.26 -2.56 -6.99
CA ARG A 13 -12.69 -1.24 -6.48
C ARG A 13 -11.69 -0.64 -5.49
N HIS A 14 -11.10 -1.46 -4.63
CA HIS A 14 -10.11 -1.01 -3.64
C HIS A 14 -8.78 -0.65 -4.31
N ILE A 15 -8.37 -1.41 -5.33
CA ILE A 15 -7.20 -1.06 -6.16
C ILE A 15 -7.43 0.28 -6.85
N ASP A 16 -8.60 0.49 -7.45
CA ASP A 16 -8.95 1.75 -8.11
C ASP A 16 -8.95 2.93 -7.11
N ALA A 17 -9.44 2.73 -5.88
CA ALA A 17 -9.42 3.75 -4.83
C ALA A 17 -8.00 4.13 -4.40
N VAL A 18 -7.11 3.16 -4.18
CA VAL A 18 -5.69 3.41 -3.89
C VAL A 18 -5.04 4.21 -5.02
N LEU A 19 -5.32 3.84 -6.28
CA LEU A 19 -4.79 4.54 -7.46
C LEU A 19 -5.39 5.94 -7.65
N ALA A 20 -6.65 6.16 -7.29
CA ALA A 20 -7.26 7.48 -7.32
C ALA A 20 -6.60 8.41 -6.27
N TYR A 21 -6.47 7.93 -5.04
CA TYR A 21 -5.87 8.69 -3.92
C TYR A 21 -4.47 9.23 -4.26
N ILE A 22 -3.60 8.36 -4.79
CA ILE A 22 -2.24 8.78 -5.16
C ILE A 22 -2.20 9.77 -6.33
N ASN A 23 -3.21 9.75 -7.21
CA ASN A 23 -3.30 10.64 -8.37
C ASN A 23 -3.86 12.01 -8.00
N GLU A 24 -4.78 12.05 -7.04
CA GLU A 24 -5.41 13.27 -6.57
C GLU A 24 -4.47 14.12 -5.72
N ARG A 25 -3.36 13.53 -5.22
CA ARG A 25 -2.32 14.20 -4.43
C ARG A 25 -2.89 14.92 -3.20
N PRO A 26 -2.86 14.32 -2.00
CA PRO A 26 -2.85 15.13 -0.79
C PRO A 26 -1.55 15.96 -0.81
N ARG A 27 -1.63 17.30 -0.97
CA ARG A 27 -0.47 18.21 -0.85
C ARG A 27 0.29 18.03 0.48
N ALA A 28 -0.42 17.56 1.49
CA ALA A 28 0.07 17.09 2.79
C ALA A 28 1.13 15.98 2.67
N ALA A 29 0.84 14.90 1.93
CA ALA A 29 1.69 13.70 1.86
C ALA A 29 3.09 13.95 1.26
N SER A 30 3.28 14.99 0.45
CA SER A 30 4.60 15.36 -0.09
C SER A 30 5.47 16.16 0.89
N ARG A 31 4.91 16.59 2.03
CA ARG A 31 5.60 17.42 3.04
C ARG A 31 5.85 16.70 4.36
N VAL A 32 5.27 15.51 4.53
CA VAL A 32 5.49 14.66 5.68
C VAL A 32 6.93 14.15 5.66
N ASP A 33 7.68 14.45 6.71
CA ASP A 33 8.91 13.72 6.99
C ASP A 33 8.53 12.33 7.49
N TRP A 34 8.54 11.37 6.57
CA TRP A 34 8.18 9.99 6.85
C TRP A 34 9.15 9.31 7.85
N GLY A 35 10.34 9.89 8.04
CA GLY A 35 11.24 9.63 9.16
C GLY A 35 11.48 8.16 9.49
N THR A 36 11.68 7.92 10.78
CA THR A 36 11.99 6.59 11.34
C THR A 36 10.85 5.59 11.20
N GLU A 37 9.60 6.02 11.24
CA GLU A 37 8.45 5.10 11.20
C GLU A 37 8.30 4.39 9.86
N TRP A 38 8.54 5.12 8.77
CA TRP A 38 8.56 4.52 7.44
C TRP A 38 9.69 3.51 7.28
N ASP A 39 10.89 3.84 7.77
CA ASP A 39 12.04 2.93 7.71
C ASP A 39 11.79 1.64 8.49
N VAL A 40 11.15 1.75 9.67
CA VAL A 40 10.74 0.58 10.46
C VAL A 40 9.73 -0.27 9.70
N ALA A 41 8.66 0.33 9.15
CA ALA A 41 7.65 -0.40 8.38
C ALA A 41 8.27 -1.09 7.14
N LEU A 42 9.16 -0.38 6.44
CA LEU A 42 9.84 -0.91 5.27
C LEU A 42 10.79 -2.07 5.62
N ASN A 43 11.48 -1.98 6.75
CA ASN A 43 12.32 -3.07 7.24
C ASN A 43 11.49 -4.33 7.56
N VAL A 44 10.33 -4.17 8.21
CA VAL A 44 9.41 -5.28 8.48
C VAL A 44 8.95 -5.91 7.17
N VAL A 45 8.51 -5.11 6.21
CA VAL A 45 8.10 -5.63 4.89
C VAL A 45 9.24 -6.41 4.22
N ASN A 46 10.43 -5.82 4.14
CA ASN A 46 11.57 -6.44 3.48
C ASN A 46 12.02 -7.74 4.15
N SER A 47 11.96 -7.81 5.48
CA SER A 47 12.30 -9.01 6.23
C SER A 47 11.38 -10.19 5.93
N GLN A 48 10.12 -9.92 5.55
CA GLN A 48 9.10 -10.94 5.31
C GLN A 48 8.84 -11.20 3.82
N LEU A 49 9.40 -10.40 2.90
CA LEU A 49 9.14 -10.52 1.46
C LEU A 49 9.44 -11.93 0.90
N ALA A 50 10.43 -12.62 1.44
CA ALA A 50 10.77 -13.99 1.04
C ALA A 50 9.64 -14.98 1.38
N ASP A 51 9.04 -14.85 2.56
CA ASP A 51 8.00 -15.74 3.07
C ASP A 51 6.65 -15.52 2.36
N ILE A 52 6.38 -14.28 1.93
CA ILE A 52 5.15 -13.93 1.21
C ILE A 52 5.15 -14.48 -0.25
N ALA A 53 6.30 -15.01 -0.73
CA ALA A 53 6.48 -15.59 -2.06
C ALA A 53 5.99 -14.68 -3.22
N LEU A 54 6.10 -13.35 -3.05
CA LEU A 54 5.63 -12.38 -4.02
C LEU A 54 6.63 -12.19 -5.17
N PRO A 55 6.23 -12.34 -6.44
CA PRO A 55 7.02 -11.85 -7.55
C PRO A 55 6.86 -10.33 -7.63
N TRP A 56 7.46 -9.60 -6.67
CA TRP A 56 7.41 -8.14 -6.52
C TRP A 56 7.64 -7.41 -7.85
N ARG A 57 8.62 -7.86 -8.63
CA ARG A 57 8.92 -7.30 -9.97
C ARG A 57 7.75 -7.40 -10.95
N ARG A 58 6.93 -8.44 -10.88
CA ARG A 58 5.78 -8.65 -11.78
C ARG A 58 4.58 -7.81 -11.35
N ALA A 59 4.35 -7.67 -10.05
CA ALA A 59 3.33 -6.77 -9.52
C ALA A 59 3.65 -5.31 -9.85
N VAL A 60 4.90 -4.89 -9.63
CA VAL A 60 5.38 -3.54 -9.93
C VAL A 60 5.32 -3.23 -11.43
N ARG A 61 5.74 -4.14 -12.32
CA ARG A 61 5.64 -3.92 -13.77
C ARG A 61 4.22 -3.73 -14.28
N ILE A 62 3.26 -4.50 -13.74
CA ILE A 62 1.86 -4.34 -14.11
C ILE A 62 1.40 -2.93 -13.72
N LEU A 63 1.71 -2.49 -12.49
CA LEU A 63 1.38 -1.14 -12.04
C LEU A 63 2.06 -0.04 -12.86
N ASP A 64 3.34 -0.18 -13.19
CA ASP A 64 4.06 0.80 -14.00
C ASP A 64 3.51 0.87 -15.45
N SER A 65 2.99 -0.25 -15.97
CA SER A 65 2.44 -0.34 -17.34
C SER A 65 1.12 0.40 -17.54
N VAL A 66 0.32 0.61 -16.49
CA VAL A 66 -1.01 1.25 -16.61
C VAL A 66 -0.94 2.78 -16.55
N LYS A 67 0.27 3.36 -16.55
CA LYS A 67 0.55 4.79 -16.30
C LYS A 67 -0.32 5.40 -15.17
N PRO A 68 -0.54 4.73 -14.02
CA PRO A 68 -1.42 5.28 -13.01
C PRO A 68 -0.71 6.34 -12.16
N PHE A 69 0.58 6.59 -12.34
CA PHE A 69 1.33 7.62 -11.63
C PHE A 69 1.60 8.78 -12.59
N LYS A 70 0.71 9.77 -12.63
CA LYS A 70 0.87 10.95 -13.50
C LYS A 70 2.06 11.83 -13.09
N ASN A 71 2.62 11.62 -11.90
CA ASN A 71 3.67 12.45 -11.35
C ASN A 71 4.97 11.67 -11.06
N LYS A 72 6.10 12.20 -11.52
CA LYS A 72 7.43 11.58 -11.43
C LYS A 72 8.34 12.23 -10.38
N ASP A 73 7.86 13.20 -9.61
CA ASP A 73 8.66 13.91 -8.61
C ASP A 73 9.24 12.93 -7.58
N ALA A 74 10.49 13.14 -7.15
CA ALA A 74 11.23 12.22 -6.29
C ALA A 74 10.53 11.99 -4.92
N ASP A 75 9.85 13.01 -4.41
CA ASP A 75 9.06 12.99 -3.17
C ASP A 75 7.89 11.98 -3.20
N PHE A 76 7.54 11.47 -4.38
CA PHE A 76 6.52 10.42 -4.55
C PHE A 76 7.06 9.01 -4.29
N GLY A 77 8.32 8.86 -3.91
CA GLY A 77 8.93 7.56 -3.63
C GLY A 77 8.16 6.76 -2.58
N VAL A 78 7.84 7.40 -1.44
CA VAL A 78 7.14 6.78 -0.30
C VAL A 78 5.69 6.45 -0.66
N LEU A 79 4.93 7.45 -1.11
CA LEU A 79 3.51 7.28 -1.50
C LEU A 79 3.33 6.16 -2.55
N ARG A 80 4.20 6.11 -3.56
CA ARG A 80 4.14 5.06 -4.59
C ARG A 80 4.49 3.69 -4.03
N SER A 81 5.46 3.63 -3.11
CA SER A 81 5.85 2.37 -2.48
C SER A 81 4.72 1.82 -1.61
N ALA A 82 4.11 2.67 -0.78
CA ALA A 82 2.96 2.31 0.05
C ALA A 82 1.79 1.78 -0.79
N ALA A 83 1.42 2.50 -1.86
CA ALA A 83 0.37 2.07 -2.77
C ALA A 83 0.70 0.73 -3.46
N ARG A 84 1.97 0.49 -3.83
CA ARG A 84 2.40 -0.79 -4.41
C ARG A 84 2.22 -1.94 -3.42
N TYR A 85 2.56 -1.75 -2.15
CA TYR A 85 2.37 -2.79 -1.13
C TYR A 85 0.89 -3.08 -0.91
N ALA A 86 0.05 -2.05 -0.77
CA ALA A 86 -1.40 -2.22 -0.64
C ALA A 86 -2.02 -2.96 -1.83
N ILE A 87 -1.66 -2.59 -3.06
CA ILE A 87 -2.18 -3.28 -4.24
C ILE A 87 -1.65 -4.72 -4.33
N CYS A 88 -0.43 -5.00 -3.88
CA CYS A 88 0.05 -6.38 -3.80
C CYS A 88 -0.80 -7.21 -2.83
N ALA A 89 -1.14 -6.66 -1.66
CA ALA A 89 -2.02 -7.32 -0.70
C ALA A 89 -3.40 -7.59 -1.30
N LEU A 90 -4.04 -6.56 -1.85
CA LEU A 90 -5.38 -6.62 -2.46
C LEU A 90 -5.47 -7.60 -3.64
N ARG A 91 -4.37 -7.80 -4.38
CA ARG A 91 -4.33 -8.77 -5.48
C ARG A 91 -4.08 -10.20 -5.03
N LYS A 92 -3.42 -10.38 -3.89
CA LYS A 92 -2.96 -11.69 -3.42
C LYS A 92 -3.98 -12.34 -2.50
N TRP A 93 -4.65 -11.54 -1.67
CA TRP A 93 -5.65 -12.02 -0.72
C TRP A 93 -6.94 -11.23 -0.87
N ASP A 94 -8.03 -11.97 -1.00
CA ASP A 94 -9.34 -11.39 -1.18
C ASP A 94 -9.77 -10.64 0.09
N GLU A 95 -9.38 -11.13 1.27
CA GLU A 95 -9.70 -10.52 2.57
C GLU A 95 -8.86 -9.27 2.90
N ALA A 96 -7.84 -8.94 2.10
CA ALA A 96 -6.98 -7.78 2.38
C ALA A 96 -7.74 -6.44 2.38
N ALA A 97 -8.92 -6.38 1.73
CA ALA A 97 -9.77 -5.20 1.76
C ALA A 97 -10.29 -4.88 3.17
N ASP A 98 -10.51 -5.90 4.01
CA ASP A 98 -11.00 -5.73 5.38
C ASP A 98 -9.97 -5.05 6.28
N LEU A 99 -8.69 -5.17 5.92
CA LEU A 99 -7.57 -4.59 6.65
C LEU A 99 -7.14 -3.22 6.11
N LEU A 100 -7.58 -2.84 4.91
CA LEU A 100 -7.07 -1.68 4.16
C LEU A 100 -7.22 -0.36 4.92
N ASP A 101 -8.31 -0.25 5.69
CA ASP A 101 -8.67 0.97 6.40
C ASP A 101 -8.33 0.95 7.89
N LEU A 102 -7.67 -0.11 8.38
CA LEU A 102 -7.24 -0.20 9.77
C LEU A 102 -6.13 0.83 10.11
N PRO A 103 -6.09 1.31 11.36
CA PRO A 103 -5.05 2.24 11.79
C PRO A 103 -3.68 1.54 11.90
N PRO A 104 -2.56 2.30 11.81
CA PRO A 104 -1.21 1.74 11.85
C PRO A 104 -0.94 0.83 13.05
N ASP A 105 -1.42 1.18 14.25
CA ASP A 105 -1.16 0.40 15.46
C ASP A 105 -1.86 -0.96 15.47
N VAL A 106 -3.06 -1.04 14.88
CA VAL A 106 -3.77 -2.32 14.72
C VAL A 106 -3.02 -3.20 13.72
N LEU A 107 -2.53 -2.63 12.61
CA LEU A 107 -1.75 -3.37 11.63
C LEU A 107 -0.39 -3.83 12.17
N ARG A 108 0.28 -3.02 13.02
CA ARG A 108 1.49 -3.43 13.74
C ARG A 108 1.20 -4.65 14.61
N THR A 109 0.14 -4.58 15.42
CA THR A 109 -0.28 -5.70 16.29
C THR A 109 -0.57 -6.96 15.48
N MET A 110 -1.27 -6.83 14.35
CA MET A 110 -1.55 -7.96 13.46
C MET A 110 -0.29 -8.52 12.78
N ALA A 111 0.65 -7.66 12.38
CA ALA A 111 1.93 -8.07 11.80
C ALA A 111 2.79 -8.90 12.78
N ASP A 112 2.65 -8.64 14.08
CA ASP A 112 3.39 -9.35 15.12
C ASP A 112 2.70 -10.63 15.58
N LEU A 113 1.36 -10.62 15.72
CA LEU A 113 0.62 -11.65 16.46
C LEU A 113 -0.36 -12.48 15.62
N ALA A 114 -0.79 -11.99 14.45
CA ALA A 114 -1.82 -12.70 13.68
C ALA A 114 -1.25 -13.98 13.05
N PRO A 115 -2.09 -15.02 12.85
CA PRO A 115 -1.70 -16.15 12.02
C PRO A 115 -1.60 -15.74 10.55
N GLU A 116 -0.91 -16.55 9.76
CA GLU A 116 -0.94 -16.44 8.31
C GLU A 116 -2.34 -16.80 7.76
N PRO A 117 -2.83 -16.13 6.71
CA PRO A 117 -2.16 -15.09 5.91
C PRO A 117 -2.35 -13.64 6.44
N VAL A 118 -3.13 -13.43 7.50
CA VAL A 118 -3.49 -12.10 8.03
C VAL A 118 -2.26 -11.29 8.40
N LYS A 119 -1.25 -11.93 9.01
CA LYS A 119 0.06 -11.33 9.28
C LYS A 119 0.68 -10.69 8.03
N HIS A 120 0.75 -11.44 6.93
CA HIS A 120 1.37 -10.97 5.70
C HIS A 120 0.57 -9.85 5.03
N GLN A 121 -0.75 -9.89 5.14
CA GLN A 121 -1.62 -8.79 4.69
C GLN A 121 -1.32 -7.52 5.50
N ALA A 122 -1.28 -7.62 6.83
CA ALA A 122 -1.02 -6.51 7.72
C ALA A 122 0.36 -5.87 7.48
N VAL A 123 1.39 -6.70 7.28
CA VAL A 123 2.74 -6.24 6.93
C VAL A 123 2.74 -5.40 5.65
N LEU A 124 2.07 -5.84 4.59
CA LEU A 124 2.00 -5.07 3.34
C LEU A 124 1.10 -3.83 3.42
N LEU A 125 0.11 -3.82 4.31
CA LEU A 125 -0.82 -2.71 4.46
C LEU A 125 -0.32 -1.62 5.42
N LEU A 126 0.63 -1.94 6.33
CA LEU A 126 1.17 -0.99 7.30
C LEU A 126 1.76 0.28 6.64
N PRO A 127 2.61 0.20 5.58
CA PRO A 127 3.09 1.38 4.87
C PRO A 127 1.96 2.28 4.33
N TRP A 128 0.86 1.68 3.89
CA TRP A 128 -0.31 2.40 3.39
C TRP A 128 -1.10 3.10 4.50
N ALA A 129 -1.25 2.45 5.66
CA ALA A 129 -1.92 3.06 6.80
C ALA A 129 -1.18 4.29 7.33
N LEU A 130 0.17 4.26 7.38
CA LEU A 130 0.98 5.43 7.73
C LEU A 130 0.72 6.60 6.77
N VAL A 131 0.63 6.30 5.48
CA VAL A 131 0.33 7.30 4.45
C VAL A 131 -1.05 7.94 4.63
N ARG A 132 -2.05 7.18 5.03
CA ARG A 132 -3.40 7.72 5.27
C ARG A 132 -3.50 8.49 6.59
N ALA A 133 -2.79 8.05 7.63
CA ALA A 133 -2.85 8.71 8.94
C ALA A 133 -2.27 10.12 8.89
N SER A 134 -1.09 10.28 8.30
CA SER A 134 -0.42 11.57 8.16
C SER A 134 -1.21 12.61 7.34
N THR A 135 -2.03 12.20 6.39
CA THR A 135 -2.86 13.12 5.60
C THR A 135 -4.16 13.53 6.28
N ALA A 136 -4.59 12.78 7.29
CA ALA A 136 -5.70 13.15 8.16
C ALA A 136 -5.26 14.19 9.20
N GLU A 137 -4.05 14.07 9.74
CA GLU A 137 -3.48 15.01 10.72
C GLU A 137 -3.28 16.41 10.15
N ASP A 138 -2.83 16.54 8.90
CA ASP A 138 -2.65 17.84 8.22
C ASP A 138 -3.96 18.58 7.90
N GLN A 139 -5.13 17.94 8.08
CA GLN A 139 -6.45 18.54 7.82
C GLN A 139 -7.21 18.94 9.09
N SER A 140 -6.65 18.68 10.28
CA SER A 140 -7.24 19.00 11.59
C SER A 140 -6.63 20.27 12.17
#